data_AF-A6EH29-F1
#
_entry.id   AF-A6EH29-F1
#
_cell.length_a   1.000
_cell.length_b   1.000
_cell.length_c   1.000
_cell.angle_alpha   90.00
_cell.angle_beta   90.00
_cell.angle_gamma   90.00
#
_symmetry.space_group_name_H-M   'P 1'
#
loop_
_entity.id
_entity.type
_entity.pdbx_description
1 polymer ?
#
loop_
_entity_poly.entity_id
_entity_poly.type
_entity_poly.pdbx_seq_one_letter_code
_entity_poly.pdbx_strand_id
1 'polypeptide(L)'
;MNKAAYYAIFTDQSGIDGIPGSLQIRMFENEIQGDAFSRENTVQYEWMKAGFNDYQLKSELSLYSKHEYLDFDYYRYANDFLVSEDFLNAIAQYNIDYEKSAVRVFSAVGNLELKFRKKYYFVKFRYAEDVVNFELSTFEDALSDKAEPIIHNGVRYVKNYENIVLHEDRIPAEVFLIKDAKLGYNLLCTGSVKLSPAVDGLKGVLFVPLEDFMDFKNNNGSLGGDAYQRIKSREVQRERPPAVNAEDTSGQNKDKYDIQYRALTAEELAEVERLAGVGISRLTAAGHESDLLIDQMKDYVDTLKSNQTNSEYLAYELGSVFGQLIISQYGWRWMYITVDGEGSICVQSPDKRFACKVHNYLYSLLTTDRTNNLKLLFNMLTDLDKTRTQSQMIFLN
;
A
#
# COMPACT_ATOMS: atom_id res chain seq x y z
N MET A 1 5.73 28.57 7.27
CA MET A 1 5.40 27.98 5.95
C MET A 1 5.74 26.51 6.03
N ASN A 2 4.76 25.62 5.91
CA ASN A 2 5.03 24.18 5.86
C ASN A 2 5.74 23.90 4.54
N LYS A 3 6.96 23.36 4.63
CA LYS A 3 7.74 22.87 3.48
C LYS A 3 6.87 21.85 2.73
N ALA A 4 6.75 21.95 1.41
CA ALA A 4 5.97 20.98 0.65
C ALA A 4 6.55 19.58 0.89
N ALA A 5 5.71 18.64 1.31
CA ALA A 5 6.13 17.26 1.49
C ALA A 5 6.11 16.56 0.12
N TYR A 6 7.26 16.01 -0.29
CA TYR A 6 7.40 15.23 -1.53
C TYR A 6 7.54 13.75 -1.20
N TYR A 7 7.04 12.91 -2.10
CA TYR A 7 7.05 11.46 -1.99
C TYR A 7 7.56 10.85 -3.28
N ALA A 8 8.38 9.82 -3.18
CA ALA A 8 8.72 8.95 -4.30
C ALA A 8 7.73 7.77 -4.36
N ILE A 9 7.31 7.43 -5.57
CA ILE A 9 6.38 6.35 -5.86
C ILE A 9 7.18 5.11 -6.25
N PHE A 10 7.06 4.08 -5.42
CA PHE A 10 7.69 2.79 -5.62
C PHE A 10 6.67 1.73 -6.00
N THR A 11 7.15 0.71 -6.70
CA THR A 11 6.40 -0.53 -6.85
C THR A 11 6.38 -1.26 -5.52
N ASP A 12 5.19 -1.55 -5.02
CA ASP A 12 5.06 -2.46 -3.88
C ASP A 12 5.36 -3.89 -4.35
N GLN A 13 6.54 -4.39 -3.96
CA GLN A 13 7.02 -5.74 -4.26
C GLN A 13 6.79 -6.70 -3.08
N SER A 14 5.98 -6.33 -2.09
CA SER A 14 5.76 -7.13 -0.89
C SER A 14 5.07 -8.47 -1.14
N GLY A 15 4.48 -8.70 -2.31
CA GLY A 15 3.67 -9.89 -2.57
C GLY A 15 2.23 -9.79 -2.04
N ILE A 16 1.90 -8.68 -1.35
CA ILE A 16 0.58 -8.42 -0.78
C ILE A 16 -0.40 -8.03 -1.90
N ASP A 17 -1.70 -8.28 -1.72
CA ASP A 17 -2.78 -7.98 -2.69
C ASP A 17 -2.66 -8.62 -4.08
N GLY A 18 -1.83 -9.66 -4.21
CA GLY A 18 -1.65 -10.43 -5.46
C GLY A 18 -0.64 -9.82 -6.44
N ILE A 19 0.13 -8.80 -6.03
CA ILE A 19 1.20 -8.23 -6.85
C ILE A 19 2.43 -9.14 -6.73
N PRO A 20 2.93 -9.77 -7.80
CA PRO A 20 4.09 -10.64 -7.71
C PRO A 20 5.31 -9.85 -7.25
N GLY A 21 5.97 -10.28 -6.17
CA GLY A 21 7.20 -9.64 -5.66
C GLY A 21 8.33 -9.58 -6.71
N SER A 22 8.23 -10.38 -7.77
CA SER A 22 8.91 -10.16 -9.04
C SER A 22 7.97 -10.53 -10.20
N LEU A 23 7.67 -9.57 -11.09
CA LEU A 23 6.99 -9.87 -12.35
C LEU A 23 7.98 -10.56 -13.29
N GLN A 24 7.66 -11.80 -13.67
CA GLN A 24 8.42 -12.54 -14.67
C GLN A 24 7.87 -12.19 -16.04
N ILE A 25 8.26 -11.01 -16.52
CA ILE A 25 7.76 -10.40 -17.75
C ILE A 25 8.91 -9.97 -18.67
N ARG A 26 8.67 -10.03 -19.99
CA ARG A 26 9.56 -9.49 -21.03
C ARG A 26 8.72 -8.72 -22.03
N MET A 27 9.15 -7.52 -22.42
CA MET A 27 8.42 -6.69 -23.35
C MET A 27 9.22 -6.48 -24.64
N PHE A 28 8.50 -6.47 -25.77
CA PHE A 28 9.04 -6.37 -27.10
C PHE A 28 8.30 -5.32 -27.92
N GLU A 29 8.98 -4.74 -28.88
CA GLU A 29 8.40 -3.79 -29.83
C GLU A 29 7.49 -4.44 -30.89
N ASN A 30 7.55 -5.76 -31.03
CA ASN A 30 6.71 -6.56 -31.90
C ASN A 30 6.42 -7.90 -31.24
N GLU A 31 5.35 -8.57 -31.66
CA GLU A 31 5.10 -9.97 -31.29
C GLU A 31 6.27 -10.86 -31.75
N ILE A 32 6.60 -11.85 -30.94
CA ILE A 32 7.66 -12.81 -31.21
C ILE A 32 7.11 -14.23 -31.32
N GLN A 33 7.88 -15.10 -31.97
CA GLN A 33 7.62 -16.52 -32.08
C GLN A 33 8.49 -17.31 -31.10
N GLY A 34 7.97 -18.42 -30.58
CA GLY A 34 8.67 -19.27 -29.62
C GLY A 34 8.77 -18.65 -28.22
N ASP A 35 9.66 -19.20 -27.39
CA ASP A 35 9.78 -18.82 -25.98
C ASP A 35 10.40 -17.42 -25.83
N ALA A 36 9.62 -16.50 -25.26
CA ALA A 36 10.03 -15.12 -24.96
C ALA A 36 11.22 -15.03 -23.99
N PHE A 37 11.43 -16.05 -23.16
CA PHE A 37 12.50 -16.09 -22.17
C PHE A 37 13.75 -16.83 -22.67
N SER A 38 13.74 -17.31 -23.91
CA SER A 38 14.90 -17.93 -24.54
C SER A 38 16.04 -16.92 -24.73
N ARG A 39 17.26 -17.44 -24.92
CA ARG A 39 18.43 -16.61 -25.25
C ARG A 39 18.30 -15.99 -26.65
N GLU A 40 17.70 -16.71 -27.59
CA GLU A 40 17.51 -16.27 -28.98
C GLU A 40 16.61 -15.03 -29.08
N ASN A 41 15.63 -14.92 -28.17
CA ASN A 41 14.75 -13.76 -28.05
C ASN A 41 15.28 -12.70 -27.06
N THR A 42 16.60 -12.61 -26.86
CA THR A 42 17.20 -11.53 -26.06
C THR A 42 17.45 -10.31 -26.94
N VAL A 43 16.63 -9.28 -26.78
CA VAL A 43 16.74 -8.02 -27.52
C VAL A 43 17.01 -6.88 -26.54
N GLN A 44 17.80 -5.88 -26.95
CA GLN A 44 17.99 -4.63 -26.22
C GLN A 44 17.51 -3.47 -27.07
N TYR A 45 16.37 -2.88 -26.69
CA TYR A 45 15.86 -1.65 -27.30
C TYR A 45 16.45 -0.42 -26.59
N GLU A 46 16.40 0.75 -27.22
CA GLU A 46 16.92 1.99 -26.63
C GLU A 46 16.27 2.32 -25.28
N TRP A 47 14.96 2.09 -25.15
CA TRP A 47 14.21 2.31 -23.91
C TRP A 47 14.59 1.34 -22.77
N MET A 48 15.29 0.24 -23.09
CA MET A 48 15.83 -0.69 -22.09
C MET A 48 17.22 -0.30 -21.58
N LYS A 49 17.96 0.55 -22.29
CA LYS A 49 19.33 0.91 -21.93
C LYS A 49 19.34 1.85 -20.73
N ALA A 50 20.15 1.57 -19.72
CA ALA A 50 20.29 2.46 -18.57
C ALA A 50 20.69 3.88 -19.02
N GLY A 51 20.19 4.89 -18.32
CA GLY A 51 20.49 6.31 -18.58
C GLY A 51 19.26 7.15 -18.91
N PHE A 52 19.50 8.38 -19.39
CA PHE A 52 18.50 9.34 -19.83
C PHE A 52 18.49 9.38 -21.36
N ASN A 53 18.14 8.26 -21.98
CA ASN A 53 18.21 8.09 -23.42
C ASN A 53 16.98 8.71 -24.09
N ASP A 54 17.21 9.44 -25.19
CA ASP A 54 16.12 9.87 -26.06
C ASP A 54 15.74 8.76 -27.02
N TYR A 55 14.46 8.41 -27.02
CA TYR A 55 13.88 7.40 -27.90
C TYR A 55 12.41 7.73 -28.11
N GLN A 56 11.87 7.28 -29.25
CA GLN A 56 10.44 7.37 -29.53
C GLN A 56 9.74 6.08 -29.11
N LEU A 57 8.62 6.22 -28.41
CA LEU A 57 7.77 5.09 -28.09
C LEU A 57 6.95 4.65 -29.30
N LYS A 58 6.91 3.33 -29.55
CA LYS A 58 5.93 2.76 -30.47
C LYS A 58 4.52 2.95 -29.92
N SER A 59 3.51 2.97 -30.79
CA SER A 59 2.11 3.07 -30.35
C SER A 59 1.64 1.85 -29.55
N GLU A 60 2.22 0.67 -29.81
CA GLU A 60 1.86 -0.59 -29.17
C GLU A 60 3.12 -1.44 -28.91
N LEU A 61 3.11 -2.17 -27.79
CA LEU A 61 4.16 -3.09 -27.35
C LEU A 61 3.55 -4.45 -26.95
N SER A 62 4.34 -5.51 -27.08
CA SER A 62 3.95 -6.88 -26.73
C SER A 62 4.66 -7.32 -25.45
N LEU A 63 3.90 -7.54 -24.38
CA LEU A 63 4.39 -8.02 -23.08
C LEU A 63 4.15 -9.52 -22.95
N TYR A 64 5.18 -10.31 -22.70
CA TYR A 64 5.08 -11.73 -22.44
C TYR A 64 5.24 -11.99 -20.94
N SER A 65 4.24 -12.63 -20.35
CA SER A 65 4.15 -12.89 -18.92
C SER A 65 4.15 -14.38 -18.63
N LYS A 66 4.96 -14.81 -17.66
CA LYS A 66 4.83 -16.16 -17.07
C LYS A 66 3.64 -16.27 -16.10
N HIS A 67 3.05 -15.14 -15.74
CA HIS A 67 1.87 -15.06 -14.90
C HIS A 67 0.61 -15.03 -15.77
N GLU A 68 -0.35 -15.90 -15.46
CA GLU A 68 -1.66 -15.98 -16.14
C GLU A 68 -2.61 -14.83 -15.76
N TYR A 69 -2.25 -14.05 -14.73
CA TYR A 69 -3.02 -12.94 -14.21
C TYR A 69 -2.11 -11.76 -13.87
N LEU A 70 -2.52 -10.55 -14.26
CA LEU A 70 -1.87 -9.29 -13.88
C LEU A 70 -2.92 -8.34 -13.30
N ASP A 71 -2.71 -7.90 -12.05
CA ASP A 71 -3.57 -6.92 -11.38
C ASP A 71 -2.76 -5.99 -10.47
N PHE A 72 -2.07 -5.06 -11.12
CA PHE A 72 -1.36 -3.96 -10.49
C PHE A 72 -1.71 -2.67 -11.24
N ASP A 73 -1.40 -1.52 -10.63
CA ASP A 73 -1.65 -0.21 -11.20
C ASP A 73 -0.34 0.53 -11.50
N TYR A 74 0.73 0.19 -10.79
CA TYR A 74 2.05 0.76 -11.02
C TYR A 74 3.15 -0.29 -10.89
N TYR A 75 3.99 -0.39 -11.91
CA TYR A 75 5.16 -1.25 -11.90
C TYR A 75 6.32 -0.56 -12.61
N ARG A 76 7.44 -0.37 -11.93
CA ARG A 76 8.67 0.13 -12.54
C ARG A 76 9.25 -0.96 -13.44
N TYR A 77 9.42 -0.65 -14.72
CA TYR A 77 9.89 -1.59 -15.72
C TYR A 77 10.98 -0.98 -16.60
N ALA A 78 12.15 -1.62 -16.62
CA ALA A 78 13.35 -1.05 -17.26
C ALA A 78 13.66 0.37 -16.71
N ASN A 79 13.69 1.39 -17.57
CA ASN A 79 13.92 2.78 -17.17
C ASN A 79 12.63 3.59 -16.95
N ASP A 80 11.47 2.99 -17.20
CA ASP A 80 10.19 3.68 -17.24
C ASP A 80 9.13 2.84 -16.49
N PHE A 81 7.86 2.97 -16.87
CA PHE A 81 6.75 2.49 -16.05
C PHE A 81 5.75 1.68 -16.87
N LEU A 82 5.41 0.50 -16.36
CA LEU A 82 4.25 -0.26 -16.79
C LEU A 82 3.11 0.04 -15.81
N VAL A 83 2.07 0.72 -16.28
CA VAL A 83 0.97 1.21 -15.43
C VAL A 83 -0.38 0.81 -15.99
N SER A 84 -1.40 0.78 -15.14
CA SER A 84 -2.78 0.57 -15.58
C SER A 84 -3.42 1.85 -16.11
N GLU A 85 -4.54 1.69 -16.81
CA GLU A 85 -5.45 2.80 -17.14
C GLU A 85 -5.96 3.53 -15.89
N ASP A 86 -6.22 2.79 -14.80
CA ASP A 86 -6.72 3.34 -13.54
C ASP A 86 -5.69 4.29 -12.90
N PHE A 87 -4.40 3.92 -12.90
CA PHE A 87 -3.33 4.79 -12.43
C PHE A 87 -3.25 6.09 -13.24
N LEU A 88 -3.30 5.99 -14.58
CA LEU A 88 -3.27 7.16 -15.45
C LEU A 88 -4.47 8.08 -15.23
N ASN A 89 -5.65 7.52 -15.03
CA ASN A 89 -6.86 8.28 -14.71
C ASN A 89 -6.74 8.99 -13.36
N ALA A 90 -6.17 8.31 -12.36
CA ALA A 90 -5.97 8.88 -11.02
C ALA A 90 -5.06 10.12 -11.04
N ILE A 91 -4.05 10.13 -11.93
CA ILE A 91 -3.11 11.24 -12.03
C ILE A 91 -3.43 12.25 -13.14
N ALA A 92 -4.46 12.01 -13.95
CA ALA A 92 -4.77 12.82 -15.13
C ALA A 92 -5.01 14.31 -14.81
N GLN A 93 -5.60 14.59 -13.64
CA GLN A 93 -5.90 15.96 -13.19
C GLN A 93 -4.66 16.79 -12.83
N TYR A 94 -3.47 16.17 -12.70
CA TYR A 94 -2.25 16.85 -12.26
C TYR A 94 -1.40 17.42 -13.40
N ASN A 95 -1.96 17.49 -14.62
CA ASN A 95 -1.33 18.11 -15.81
C ASN A 95 0.08 17.59 -16.11
N ILE A 96 0.28 16.28 -15.98
CA ILE A 96 1.55 15.62 -16.23
C ILE A 96 1.75 15.31 -17.72
N ASP A 97 2.93 15.66 -18.25
CA ASP A 97 3.34 15.35 -19.62
C ASP A 97 3.98 13.96 -19.69
N TYR A 98 3.47 13.11 -20.58
CA TYR A 98 3.97 11.76 -20.81
C TYR A 98 3.62 11.24 -22.20
N GLU A 99 4.47 10.34 -22.70
CA GLU A 99 4.19 9.48 -23.84
C GLU A 99 3.76 8.10 -23.35
N LYS A 100 2.87 7.42 -24.09
CA LYS A 100 2.46 6.06 -23.75
C LYS A 100 2.31 5.14 -24.96
N SER A 101 2.62 3.88 -24.74
CA SER A 101 2.35 2.76 -25.65
C SER A 101 1.26 1.88 -25.06
N ALA A 102 0.29 1.47 -25.87
CA ALA A 102 -0.62 0.39 -25.48
C ALA A 102 0.17 -0.91 -25.28
N VAL A 103 -0.17 -1.69 -24.25
CA VAL A 103 0.50 -2.96 -23.99
C VAL A 103 -0.49 -4.10 -24.19
N ARG A 104 -0.20 -4.95 -25.19
CA ARG A 104 -0.87 -6.24 -25.37
C ARG A 104 -0.10 -7.30 -24.64
N VAL A 105 -0.78 -8.13 -23.87
CA VAL A 105 -0.14 -9.12 -23.01
C VAL A 105 -0.35 -10.52 -23.55
N PHE A 106 0.69 -11.33 -23.53
CA PHE A 106 0.74 -12.69 -24.04
C PHE A 106 1.26 -13.64 -22.96
N SER A 107 0.79 -14.87 -22.98
CA SER A 107 1.35 -15.95 -22.18
C SER A 107 2.76 -16.27 -22.69
N ALA A 108 3.71 -16.39 -21.77
CA ALA A 108 5.04 -16.93 -22.06
C ALA A 108 4.98 -18.37 -22.56
N VAL A 109 3.92 -19.10 -22.19
CA VAL A 109 3.66 -20.47 -22.64
C VAL A 109 2.65 -20.43 -23.78
N GLY A 110 3.13 -20.65 -25.00
CA GLY A 110 2.28 -20.78 -26.20
C GLY A 110 1.87 -19.47 -26.87
N ASN A 111 2.37 -18.32 -26.41
CA ASN A 111 2.21 -17.00 -27.04
C ASN A 111 0.75 -16.58 -27.28
N LEU A 112 -0.18 -17.09 -26.46
CA LEU A 112 -1.59 -16.72 -26.52
C LEU A 112 -1.82 -15.37 -25.88
N GLU A 113 -2.56 -14.48 -26.55
CA GLU A 113 -2.93 -13.18 -26.00
C GLU A 113 -3.83 -13.36 -24.77
N LEU A 114 -3.41 -12.78 -23.65
CA LEU A 114 -4.12 -12.78 -22.38
C LEU A 114 -5.02 -11.56 -22.31
N LYS A 115 -6.29 -11.79 -21.99
CA LYS A 115 -7.27 -10.71 -21.79
C LYS A 115 -7.45 -10.46 -20.31
N PHE A 116 -7.04 -9.27 -19.88
CA PHE A 116 -7.21 -8.81 -18.52
C PHE A 116 -8.36 -7.83 -18.39
N ARG A 117 -8.85 -7.68 -17.15
CA ARG A 117 -9.84 -6.66 -16.81
C ARG A 117 -9.27 -5.25 -16.98
N LYS A 118 -7.99 -5.06 -16.62
CA LYS A 118 -7.28 -3.80 -16.74
C LYS A 118 -6.56 -3.71 -18.07
N LYS A 119 -6.53 -2.50 -18.64
CA LYS A 119 -5.64 -2.16 -19.74
C LYS A 119 -4.34 -1.62 -19.17
N TYR A 120 -3.23 -1.99 -19.79
CA TYR A 120 -1.90 -1.59 -19.39
C TYR A 120 -1.25 -0.73 -20.46
N TYR A 121 -0.42 0.19 -20.00
CA TYR A 121 0.36 1.09 -20.83
C TYR A 121 1.80 1.10 -20.35
N PHE A 122 2.73 1.14 -21.29
CA PHE A 122 4.11 1.51 -20.99
C PHE A 122 4.24 3.02 -21.16
N VAL A 123 4.70 3.70 -20.13
CA VAL A 123 4.61 5.15 -20.00
C VAL A 123 5.97 5.73 -19.72
N LYS A 124 6.35 6.69 -20.56
CA LYS A 124 7.56 7.50 -20.46
C LYS A 124 7.16 8.90 -20.03
N PHE A 125 7.47 9.26 -18.79
CA PHE A 125 7.26 10.62 -18.30
C PHE A 125 8.41 11.53 -18.69
N ARG A 126 8.12 12.82 -18.86
CA ARG A 126 9.16 13.81 -19.13
C ARG A 126 9.96 14.13 -17.87
N TYR A 127 11.28 14.17 -18.01
CA TYR A 127 12.17 14.59 -16.94
C TYR A 127 12.13 16.10 -16.73
N ALA A 128 12.01 16.51 -15.46
CA ALA A 128 12.31 17.86 -15.02
C ALA A 128 13.82 18.01 -14.79
N GLU A 129 14.40 19.06 -15.35
CA GLU A 129 15.83 19.35 -15.24
C GLU A 129 16.09 20.32 -14.08
N ASP A 130 17.30 20.26 -13.51
CA ASP A 130 17.79 21.19 -12.48
C ASP A 130 16.89 21.37 -11.24
N VAL A 131 16.12 20.33 -10.87
CA VAL A 131 15.19 20.37 -9.73
C VAL A 131 15.91 20.23 -8.39
N VAL A 132 16.99 19.44 -8.31
CA VAL A 132 17.74 19.28 -7.06
C VAL A 132 18.57 20.54 -6.79
N ASN A 133 18.37 21.14 -5.61
CA ASN A 133 19.19 22.24 -5.13
C ASN A 133 20.46 21.70 -4.48
N PHE A 134 21.54 21.57 -5.27
CA PHE A 134 22.83 21.07 -4.79
C PHE A 134 23.54 22.02 -3.82
N GLU A 135 23.15 23.30 -3.71
CA GLU A 135 23.74 24.22 -2.73
C GLU A 135 23.19 23.99 -1.32
N LEU A 136 21.92 23.56 -1.22
CA LEU A 136 21.22 23.31 0.04
C LEU A 136 21.11 21.81 0.39
N SER A 137 21.35 20.92 -0.58
CA SER A 137 21.36 19.48 -0.37
C SER A 137 22.71 19.02 0.19
N THR A 138 22.69 17.94 0.96
CA THR A 138 23.90 17.29 1.49
C THR A 138 24.05 15.94 0.81
N PHE A 139 25.19 15.71 0.14
CA PHE A 139 25.41 14.54 -0.69
C PHE A 139 26.90 14.22 -0.88
N GLU A 140 27.17 12.98 -1.32
CA GLU A 140 28.49 12.47 -1.68
C GLU A 140 28.55 12.26 -3.19
N ASP A 141 29.55 12.85 -3.86
CA ASP A 141 29.79 12.62 -5.29
C ASP A 141 30.31 11.22 -5.59
N ALA A 142 29.91 10.67 -6.74
CA ALA A 142 30.68 9.61 -7.38
C ALA A 142 31.89 10.24 -8.08
N LEU A 143 33.08 9.78 -7.72
CA LEU A 143 34.35 10.29 -8.26
C LEU A 143 34.91 9.33 -9.31
N SER A 144 35.57 9.89 -10.31
CA SER A 144 36.37 9.15 -11.29
C SER A 144 37.70 8.69 -10.69
N ASP A 145 38.47 7.91 -11.45
CA ASP A 145 39.84 7.49 -11.08
C ASP A 145 40.80 8.67 -10.83
N LYS A 146 40.43 9.89 -11.26
CA LYS A 146 41.18 11.13 -11.03
C LYS A 146 40.67 11.93 -9.83
N ALA A 147 39.77 11.37 -9.03
CA ALA A 147 39.10 12.04 -7.91
C ALA A 147 38.24 13.26 -8.32
N GLU A 148 37.77 13.31 -9.57
CA GLU A 148 36.87 14.36 -10.08
C GLU A 148 35.41 13.87 -10.11
N PRO A 149 34.41 14.72 -9.80
CA PRO A 149 32.99 14.36 -9.91
C PRO A 149 32.63 13.84 -11.30
N ILE A 150 31.92 12.71 -11.35
CA ILE A 150 31.46 12.12 -12.61
C ILE A 150 30.22 12.88 -13.09
N ILE A 151 30.30 13.41 -14.32
CA ILE A 151 29.18 14.03 -15.02
C ILE A 151 29.01 13.29 -16.35
N HIS A 152 27.82 12.74 -16.60
CA HIS A 152 27.49 12.06 -17.85
C HIS A 152 26.12 12.52 -18.35
N ASN A 153 26.04 12.89 -19.64
CA ASN A 153 24.84 13.46 -20.28
C ASN A 153 24.21 14.63 -19.50
N GLY A 154 25.06 15.50 -18.95
CA GLY A 154 24.64 16.67 -18.16
C GLY A 154 24.15 16.33 -16.74
N VAL A 155 24.18 15.06 -16.34
CA VAL A 155 23.76 14.62 -15.00
C VAL A 155 24.98 14.36 -14.13
N ARG A 156 24.98 14.97 -12.94
CA ARG A 156 25.97 14.73 -11.89
C ARG A 156 25.67 13.41 -11.19
N TYR A 157 26.65 12.51 -11.13
CA TYR A 157 26.47 11.21 -10.50
C TYR A 157 26.72 11.34 -9.00
N VAL A 158 25.64 11.30 -8.24
CA VAL A 158 25.67 11.29 -6.77
C VAL A 158 25.76 9.85 -6.28
N LYS A 159 26.73 9.57 -5.40
CA LYS A 159 26.90 8.27 -4.75
C LYS A 159 25.86 8.06 -3.66
N ASN A 160 25.64 9.06 -2.81
CA ASN A 160 24.61 9.05 -1.76
C ASN A 160 24.06 10.46 -1.47
N TYR A 161 22.79 10.53 -1.05
CA TYR A 161 22.21 11.74 -0.48
C TYR A 161 21.99 11.56 1.02
N GLU A 162 22.37 12.54 1.82
CA GLU A 162 22.01 12.63 3.24
C GLU A 162 20.76 13.49 3.45
N ASN A 163 20.63 14.55 2.66
CA ASN A 163 19.47 15.43 2.65
C ASN A 163 19.24 15.97 1.24
N ILE A 164 17.99 15.91 0.78
CA ILE A 164 17.58 16.34 -0.56
C ILE A 164 16.71 17.58 -0.41
N VAL A 165 17.12 18.67 -1.06
CA VAL A 165 16.34 19.90 -1.17
C VAL A 165 16.02 20.13 -2.63
N LEU A 166 14.75 20.40 -2.93
CA LEU A 166 14.29 20.69 -4.29
C LEU A 166 14.07 22.20 -4.48
N HIS A 167 14.32 22.68 -5.69
CA HIS A 167 13.85 23.99 -6.17
C HIS A 167 12.36 23.89 -6.47
N GLU A 168 11.51 24.34 -5.54
CA GLU A 168 10.04 24.25 -5.69
C GLU A 168 9.53 24.99 -6.94
N ASP A 169 10.21 26.06 -7.34
CA ASP A 169 9.93 26.86 -8.54
C ASP A 169 10.21 26.15 -9.87
N ARG A 170 10.94 25.02 -9.83
CA ARG A 170 11.32 24.23 -11.01
C ARG A 170 10.54 22.93 -11.15
N ILE A 171 9.58 22.68 -10.26
CA ILE A 171 8.73 21.49 -10.31
C ILE A 171 7.56 21.75 -11.27
N PRO A 172 7.44 20.99 -12.37
CA PRO A 172 6.51 21.33 -13.45
C PRO A 172 5.05 20.94 -13.16
N ALA A 173 4.83 19.97 -12.27
CA ALA A 173 3.53 19.37 -11.99
C ALA A 173 3.54 18.69 -10.61
N GLU A 174 2.36 18.32 -10.12
CA GLU A 174 2.21 17.62 -8.83
C GLU A 174 2.74 16.18 -8.87
N VAL A 175 2.88 15.60 -10.06
CA VAL A 175 3.55 14.32 -10.34
C VAL A 175 4.64 14.58 -11.36
N PHE A 176 5.87 14.12 -11.12
CA PHE A 176 7.02 14.49 -11.94
C PHE A 176 8.20 13.51 -11.81
N LEU A 177 9.07 13.48 -12.81
CA LEU A 177 10.40 12.84 -12.73
C LEU A 177 11.49 13.89 -12.63
N ILE A 178 12.59 13.56 -11.96
CA ILE A 178 13.77 14.43 -11.87
C ILE A 178 14.89 13.83 -12.70
N LYS A 179 15.58 14.63 -13.51
CA LYS A 179 16.79 14.20 -14.22
C LYS A 179 17.99 14.10 -13.27
N ASP A 180 18.04 13.05 -12.45
CA ASP A 180 19.09 12.81 -11.46
C ASP A 180 19.46 11.32 -11.39
N ALA A 181 20.74 11.01 -11.23
CA ALA A 181 21.26 9.64 -11.29
C ALA A 181 20.68 8.71 -10.21
N LYS A 182 20.21 9.24 -9.07
CA LYS A 182 19.59 8.48 -8.00
C LYS A 182 18.07 8.58 -8.02
N LEU A 183 17.52 9.75 -8.31
CA LEU A 183 16.07 10.00 -8.24
C LEU A 183 15.34 9.66 -9.52
N GLY A 184 15.98 9.80 -10.69
CA GLY A 184 15.29 9.84 -11.98
C GLY A 184 14.56 8.59 -12.43
N TYR A 185 14.79 7.45 -11.79
CA TYR A 185 14.07 6.23 -12.08
C TYR A 185 12.91 5.94 -11.12
N ASN A 186 12.40 6.98 -10.45
CA ASN A 186 11.23 6.89 -9.59
C ASN A 186 10.37 8.13 -9.82
N LEU A 187 9.08 7.91 -10.06
CA LEU A 187 8.11 8.99 -10.15
C LEU A 187 7.99 9.66 -8.78
N LEU A 188 8.02 10.98 -8.73
CA LEU A 188 7.78 11.74 -7.51
C LEU A 188 6.41 12.41 -7.57
N CYS A 189 5.85 12.67 -6.40
CA CYS A 189 4.64 13.47 -6.28
C CYS A 189 4.68 14.35 -5.03
N THR A 190 3.78 15.32 -4.99
CA THR A 190 3.52 16.12 -3.80
C THR A 190 2.63 15.36 -2.82
N GLY A 191 2.48 15.90 -1.60
CA GLY A 191 1.52 15.38 -0.62
C GLY A 191 0.05 15.49 -1.06
N SER A 192 -0.29 16.42 -1.96
CA SER A 192 -1.67 16.56 -2.45
C SER A 192 -2.10 15.33 -3.26
N VAL A 193 -1.20 14.77 -4.07
CA VAL A 193 -1.42 13.55 -4.85
C VAL A 193 -1.53 12.35 -3.94
N LYS A 194 -0.61 12.21 -2.98
CA LYS A 194 -0.64 11.12 -2.01
C LYS A 194 -1.97 11.05 -1.26
N LEU A 195 -2.48 12.21 -0.83
CA LEU A 195 -3.72 12.30 -0.05
C LEU A 195 -4.98 12.27 -0.93
N SER A 196 -4.82 12.09 -2.24
CA SER A 196 -5.94 12.07 -3.17
C SER A 196 -6.72 10.75 -3.07
N PRO A 197 -8.05 10.80 -2.91
CA PRO A 197 -8.87 9.59 -2.97
C PRO A 197 -8.77 8.83 -4.30
N ALA A 198 -8.29 9.49 -5.36
CA ALA A 198 -8.12 8.87 -6.67
C ALA A 198 -6.97 7.83 -6.70
N VAL A 199 -5.97 7.98 -5.83
CA VAL A 199 -4.87 7.00 -5.71
C VAL A 199 -5.13 5.94 -4.65
N ASP A 200 -6.16 6.13 -3.84
CA ASP A 200 -6.59 5.18 -2.82
C ASP A 200 -7.14 3.90 -3.47
N GLY A 201 -6.55 2.76 -3.10
CA GLY A 201 -6.92 1.45 -3.63
C GLY A 201 -6.24 1.07 -4.95
N LEU A 202 -5.34 1.91 -5.47
CA LEU A 202 -4.42 1.48 -6.52
C LEU A 202 -3.45 0.42 -5.98
N LYS A 203 -3.28 -0.64 -6.76
CA LYS A 203 -2.46 -1.81 -6.43
C LYS A 203 -1.01 -1.61 -6.85
N GLY A 204 -0.08 -1.99 -6.01
CA GLY A 204 1.35 -1.97 -6.36
C GLY A 204 1.98 -0.59 -6.22
N VAL A 205 1.29 0.35 -5.57
CA VAL A 205 1.76 1.73 -5.36
C VAL A 205 2.18 1.90 -3.91
N LEU A 206 3.42 2.34 -3.68
CA LEU A 206 3.94 2.71 -2.37
C LEU A 206 4.47 4.14 -2.40
N PHE A 207 4.04 4.98 -1.47
CA PHE A 207 4.52 6.36 -1.34
C PHE A 207 5.56 6.48 -0.22
N VAL A 208 6.80 6.76 -0.58
CA VAL A 208 7.91 6.92 0.35
C VAL A 208 8.25 8.40 0.48
N PRO A 209 8.23 8.99 1.69
CA PRO A 209 8.68 10.37 1.90
C PRO A 209 10.08 10.58 1.32
N LEU A 210 10.33 11.72 0.67
CA LEU A 210 11.63 12.00 0.05
C LEU A 210 12.78 11.97 1.08
N GLU A 211 12.49 12.34 2.33
CA GLU A 211 13.43 12.25 3.47
C GLU A 211 13.87 10.81 3.78
N ASP A 212 13.00 9.82 3.53
CA ASP A 212 13.27 8.40 3.77
C ASP A 212 13.72 7.66 2.48
N PHE A 213 13.87 8.38 1.36
CA PHE A 213 14.13 7.79 0.03
C PHE A 213 15.41 6.97 -0.04
N MET A 214 16.53 7.52 0.45
CA MET A 214 17.83 6.85 0.35
C MET A 214 17.90 5.59 1.22
N ASP A 215 17.29 5.63 2.40
CA ASP A 215 17.16 4.47 3.28
C ASP A 215 16.33 3.37 2.61
N PHE A 216 15.22 3.75 1.97
CA PHE A 216 14.40 2.80 1.21
C PHE A 216 15.17 2.17 0.04
N LYS A 217 15.86 3.01 -0.75
CA LYS A 217 16.59 2.59 -1.96
C LYS A 217 17.77 1.68 -1.63
N ASN A 218 18.54 2.00 -0.59
CA ASN A 218 19.73 1.25 -0.21
C ASN A 218 19.39 -0.15 0.35
N ASN A 219 18.16 -0.36 0.81
CA ASN A 219 17.67 -1.66 1.27
C ASN A 219 16.86 -2.40 0.18
N ASN A 220 17.14 -2.17 -1.11
CA ASN A 220 16.51 -2.86 -2.25
C ASN A 220 14.97 -2.83 -2.28
N GLY A 221 14.35 -1.78 -1.74
CA GLY A 221 12.89 -1.72 -1.63
C GLY A 221 12.28 -2.71 -0.63
N SER A 222 13.10 -3.54 0.02
CA SER A 222 12.77 -4.16 1.29
C SER A 222 13.18 -3.19 2.39
N LEU A 223 12.25 -2.36 2.83
CA LEU A 223 12.39 -1.83 4.18
C LEU A 223 12.47 -3.07 5.09
N GLY A 224 13.57 -3.27 5.83
CA GLY A 224 13.55 -4.23 6.94
C GLY A 224 12.30 -4.01 7.78
N GLY A 225 11.70 -5.05 8.37
CA GLY A 225 10.37 -4.98 9.00
C GLY A 225 10.14 -3.72 9.84
N ASP A 226 11.16 -3.26 10.57
CA ASP A 226 11.11 -2.06 11.40
C ASP A 226 11.04 -0.73 10.63
N ALA A 227 11.61 -0.64 9.41
CA ALA A 227 11.54 0.55 8.56
C ALA A 227 10.21 0.60 7.78
N TYR A 228 9.66 -0.57 7.38
CA TYR A 228 8.33 -0.67 6.75
C TYR A 228 7.24 -0.26 7.74
N GLN A 229 7.35 -0.76 8.97
CA GLN A 229 6.47 -0.37 10.07
C GLN A 229 6.69 1.10 10.50
N ARG A 230 7.90 1.66 10.41
CA ARG A 230 8.16 3.10 10.66
C ARG A 230 7.55 4.02 9.61
N ILE A 231 7.63 3.67 8.32
CA ILE A 231 7.03 4.48 7.25
C ILE A 231 5.51 4.39 7.33
N LYS A 232 4.92 3.19 7.45
CA LYS A 232 3.46 3.03 7.66
C LYS A 232 2.95 3.70 8.95
N SER A 233 3.70 3.65 10.06
CA SER A 233 3.29 4.32 11.31
C SER A 233 3.41 5.85 11.26
N ARG A 234 4.30 6.39 10.41
CA ARG A 234 4.38 7.85 10.13
C ARG A 234 3.27 8.33 9.19
N GLU A 235 2.73 7.48 8.32
CA GLU A 235 1.53 7.79 7.52
C GLU A 235 0.33 8.09 8.42
N VAL A 236 0.14 7.29 9.47
CA VAL A 236 -0.94 7.46 10.47
C VAL A 236 -0.82 8.79 11.26
N GLN A 237 0.38 9.37 11.39
CA GLN A 237 0.60 10.58 12.18
C GLN A 237 0.51 11.90 11.39
N ARG A 238 0.62 11.88 10.05
CA ARG A 238 0.58 13.11 9.22
C ARG A 238 -0.79 13.39 8.57
N GLU A 239 -1.79 12.51 8.75
CA GLU A 239 -3.15 12.61 8.17
C GLU A 239 -4.12 13.59 8.88
N ARG A 240 -3.68 14.47 9.78
CA ARG A 240 -4.55 15.54 10.32
C ARG A 240 -4.27 16.91 9.68
N PRO A 241 -4.98 17.29 8.60
CA PRO A 241 -5.37 18.67 8.34
C PRO A 241 -6.81 18.93 8.84
N PRO A 242 -7.18 20.22 9.07
CA PRO A 242 -8.40 20.59 9.77
C PRO A 242 -9.66 20.35 8.94
N ALA A 243 -10.73 19.94 9.63
CA ALA A 243 -12.03 19.57 9.08
C ALA A 243 -12.61 20.64 8.13
N VAL A 244 -13.02 20.21 6.95
CA VAL A 244 -13.93 20.94 6.07
C VAL A 244 -15.17 20.05 5.84
N ASN A 245 -16.33 20.60 6.16
CA ASN A 245 -17.65 19.97 5.96
C ASN A 245 -18.04 19.92 4.48
N ALA A 246 -18.66 18.82 4.05
CA ALA A 246 -19.78 18.68 3.08
C ALA A 246 -19.72 17.28 2.44
N GLU A 247 -20.68 16.39 2.76
CA GLU A 247 -21.91 16.09 2.01
C GLU A 247 -21.75 15.00 0.92
N ASP A 248 -22.41 13.88 1.23
CA ASP A 248 -23.24 13.01 0.39
C ASP A 248 -22.78 12.61 -1.03
N THR A 249 -22.72 11.30 -1.29
CA THR A 249 -23.50 10.70 -2.38
C THR A 249 -23.55 9.17 -2.26
N SER A 250 -24.77 8.66 -2.37
CA SER A 250 -25.16 7.26 -2.36
C SER A 250 -24.95 6.61 -3.74
N GLY A 251 -24.49 5.37 -3.74
CA GLY A 251 -24.43 4.50 -4.91
C GLY A 251 -24.97 3.12 -4.56
N GLN A 252 -26.19 2.83 -5.00
CA GLN A 252 -26.89 1.56 -4.78
C GLN A 252 -26.30 0.44 -5.63
N ASN A 253 -26.16 -0.76 -5.06
CA ASN A 253 -26.18 -2.02 -5.82
C ASN A 253 -26.90 -3.11 -5.01
N LYS A 254 -27.93 -3.70 -5.63
CA LYS A 254 -28.77 -4.76 -5.06
C LYS A 254 -28.04 -6.10 -5.10
N ASP A 255 -27.68 -6.66 -3.94
CA ASP A 255 -28.20 -7.96 -3.48
C ASP A 255 -27.69 -8.36 -2.08
N LYS A 256 -28.68 -8.54 -1.19
CA LYS A 256 -28.78 -9.41 0.01
C LYS A 256 -28.47 -8.93 1.43
N TYR A 257 -27.88 -7.78 1.67
CA TYR A 257 -27.90 -7.07 2.97
C TYR A 257 -27.64 -5.59 2.68
N ASP A 258 -28.34 -4.64 3.30
CA ASP A 258 -27.92 -3.22 3.21
C ASP A 258 -26.73 -3.03 4.14
N ILE A 259 -25.52 -3.23 3.59
CA ILE A 259 -24.27 -3.07 4.33
C ILE A 259 -23.71 -1.68 4.07
N GLN A 260 -23.75 -0.84 5.10
CA GLN A 260 -23.13 0.47 5.09
C GLN A 260 -21.90 0.46 5.99
N TYR A 261 -20.86 1.19 5.61
CA TYR A 261 -19.66 1.30 6.42
C TYR A 261 -19.19 2.74 6.47
N ARG A 262 -18.72 3.16 7.64
CA ARG A 262 -18.03 4.44 7.84
C ARG A 262 -16.86 4.27 8.79
N ALA A 263 -15.90 5.17 8.71
CA ALA A 263 -14.91 5.30 9.77
C ALA A 263 -15.59 5.64 11.10
N LEU A 264 -14.97 5.24 12.21
CA LEU A 264 -15.37 5.73 13.53
C LEU A 264 -15.15 7.24 13.58
N THR A 265 -16.02 7.95 14.29
CA THR A 265 -15.78 9.35 14.63
C THR A 265 -14.60 9.45 15.61
N ALA A 266 -14.04 10.64 15.76
CA ALA A 266 -12.97 10.86 16.73
C ALA A 266 -13.40 10.51 18.17
N GLU A 267 -14.66 10.76 18.50
CA GLU A 267 -15.25 10.44 19.81
C GLU A 267 -15.39 8.92 20.00
N GLU A 268 -15.88 8.20 18.98
CA GLU A 268 -15.99 6.74 19.02
C GLU A 268 -14.62 6.06 19.09
N LEU A 269 -13.63 6.57 18.35
CA LEU A 269 -12.28 6.05 18.41
C LEU A 269 -11.65 6.29 19.79
N ALA A 270 -11.79 7.50 20.34
CA ALA A 270 -11.31 7.83 21.68
C ALA A 270 -11.98 6.96 22.75
N GLU A 271 -13.27 6.64 22.58
CA GLU A 271 -13.98 5.75 23.51
C GLU A 271 -13.48 4.31 23.42
N VAL A 272 -13.25 3.79 22.21
CA VAL A 272 -12.64 2.45 22.02
C VAL A 272 -11.23 2.39 22.63
N GLU A 273 -10.41 3.42 22.46
CA GLU A 273 -9.09 3.52 23.07
C GLU A 273 -9.16 3.58 24.60
N ARG A 274 -10.08 4.37 25.14
CA ARG A 274 -10.34 4.46 26.58
C ARG A 274 -10.75 3.10 27.15
N LEU A 275 -11.69 2.42 26.50
CA LEU A 275 -12.18 1.10 26.89
C LEU A 275 -11.07 0.04 26.84
N ALA A 276 -10.22 0.06 25.81
CA ALA A 276 -9.07 -0.83 25.74
C ALA A 276 -8.07 -0.58 26.88
N GLY A 277 -7.81 0.69 27.23
CA GLY A 277 -6.97 1.04 28.38
C GLY A 277 -7.53 0.50 29.70
N VAL A 278 -8.85 0.57 29.89
CA VAL A 278 -9.53 -0.05 31.04
C VAL A 278 -9.38 -1.57 31.00
N GLY A 279 -9.60 -2.20 29.84
CA GLY A 279 -9.45 -3.65 29.66
C GLY A 279 -8.04 -4.15 29.98
N ILE A 280 -7.00 -3.47 29.47
CA ILE A 280 -5.58 -3.79 29.77
C ILE A 280 -5.30 -3.67 31.27
N SER A 281 -5.81 -2.61 31.91
CA SER A 281 -5.63 -2.42 33.36
C SER A 281 -6.25 -3.57 34.16
N ARG A 282 -7.43 -4.07 33.74
CA ARG A 282 -8.06 -5.25 34.38
C ARG A 282 -7.29 -6.54 34.15
N LEU A 283 -6.83 -6.79 32.92
CA LEU A 283 -6.01 -7.96 32.59
C LEU A 283 -4.72 -8.00 33.41
N THR A 284 -4.07 -6.84 33.55
CA THR A 284 -2.87 -6.68 34.37
C THR A 284 -3.16 -6.95 35.85
N ALA A 285 -4.27 -6.41 36.37
CA ALA A 285 -4.67 -6.62 37.76
C ALA A 285 -5.09 -8.07 38.07
N ALA A 286 -5.52 -8.84 37.06
CA ALA A 286 -5.85 -10.26 37.22
C ALA A 286 -4.62 -11.14 37.44
N GLY A 287 -3.40 -10.63 37.19
CA GLY A 287 -2.15 -11.28 37.60
C GLY A 287 -1.80 -12.57 36.85
N HIS A 288 -2.16 -12.66 35.56
CA HIS A 288 -1.82 -13.82 34.73
C HIS A 288 -0.32 -13.87 34.40
N GLU A 289 0.26 -15.08 34.37
CA GLU A 289 1.71 -15.30 34.20
C GLU A 289 2.22 -15.15 32.74
N SER A 290 1.34 -15.10 31.74
CA SER A 290 1.76 -15.02 30.34
C SER A 290 2.24 -13.63 29.95
N ASP A 291 3.36 -13.54 29.21
CA ASP A 291 3.87 -12.28 28.63
C ASP A 291 3.05 -11.80 27.42
N LEU A 292 2.24 -12.69 26.81
CA LEU A 292 1.44 -12.37 25.63
C LEU A 292 0.04 -11.92 26.04
N LEU A 293 -0.33 -10.69 25.68
CA LEU A 293 -1.64 -10.11 26.01
C LEU A 293 -2.83 -10.95 25.50
N ILE A 294 -2.70 -11.63 24.35
CA ILE A 294 -3.73 -12.53 23.82
C ILE A 294 -3.97 -13.76 24.73
N ASP A 295 -2.92 -14.25 25.37
CA ASP A 295 -2.99 -15.39 26.29
C ASP A 295 -3.59 -14.96 27.63
N GLN A 296 -3.16 -13.81 28.15
CA GLN A 296 -3.77 -13.17 29.31
C GLN A 296 -5.27 -12.96 29.09
N MET A 297 -5.69 -12.48 27.91
CA MET A 297 -7.10 -12.32 27.56
C MET A 297 -7.86 -13.63 27.53
N LYS A 298 -7.31 -14.66 26.87
CA LYS A 298 -7.93 -15.98 26.81
C LYS A 298 -8.18 -16.51 28.22
N ASP A 299 -7.15 -16.50 29.06
CA ASP A 299 -7.23 -17.03 30.42
C ASP A 299 -8.19 -16.21 31.29
N TYR A 300 -8.17 -14.88 31.16
CA TYR A 300 -9.10 -14.01 31.87
C TYR A 300 -10.56 -14.28 31.46
N VAL A 301 -10.85 -14.41 30.16
CA VAL A 301 -12.18 -14.78 29.67
C VAL A 301 -12.63 -16.14 30.24
N ASP A 302 -11.74 -17.14 30.31
CA ASP A 302 -12.05 -18.44 30.92
C ASP A 302 -12.45 -18.31 32.41
N THR A 303 -11.80 -17.41 33.17
CA THR A 303 -12.19 -17.13 34.56
C THR A 303 -13.56 -16.44 34.67
N LEU A 304 -13.87 -15.54 33.73
CA LEU A 304 -15.11 -14.75 33.72
C LEU A 304 -16.34 -15.58 33.33
N LYS A 305 -16.19 -16.59 32.46
CA LYS A 305 -17.30 -17.49 32.10
C LYS A 305 -17.89 -18.24 33.29
N SER A 306 -17.17 -18.28 34.41
CA SER A 306 -17.63 -18.87 35.68
C SER A 306 -18.43 -17.89 36.57
N ASN A 307 -18.41 -16.58 36.29
CA ASN A 307 -19.00 -15.50 37.11
C ASN A 307 -19.78 -14.48 36.25
N GLN A 308 -21.13 -14.55 36.28
CA GLN A 308 -22.03 -13.91 35.30
C GLN A 308 -22.37 -12.41 35.53
N THR A 309 -21.51 -11.60 36.17
CA THR A 309 -21.87 -10.19 36.46
C THR A 309 -21.17 -9.20 35.52
N ASN A 310 -21.93 -8.30 34.90
CA ASN A 310 -21.48 -7.19 34.04
C ASN A 310 -20.81 -7.57 32.70
N SER A 311 -21.29 -8.63 32.04
CA SER A 311 -20.74 -9.13 30.76
C SER A 311 -20.74 -8.12 29.62
N GLU A 312 -21.65 -7.13 29.62
CA GLU A 312 -21.71 -6.09 28.57
C GLU A 312 -20.54 -5.11 28.65
N TYR A 313 -20.30 -4.51 29.82
CA TYR A 313 -19.14 -3.62 30.02
C TYR A 313 -17.81 -4.36 29.78
N LEU A 314 -17.72 -5.60 30.26
CA LEU A 314 -16.54 -6.45 30.03
C LEU A 314 -16.35 -6.77 28.55
N ALA A 315 -17.43 -6.98 27.80
CA ALA A 315 -17.36 -7.21 26.37
C ALA A 315 -16.88 -5.98 25.59
N TYR A 316 -17.30 -4.78 25.99
CA TYR A 316 -16.80 -3.54 25.40
C TYR A 316 -15.33 -3.30 25.71
N GLU A 317 -14.91 -3.51 26.95
CA GLU A 317 -13.51 -3.35 27.37
C GLU A 317 -12.61 -4.39 26.70
N LEU A 318 -12.89 -5.68 26.87
CA LEU A 318 -12.09 -6.78 26.31
C LEU A 318 -12.19 -6.83 24.79
N GLY A 319 -13.35 -6.52 24.21
CA GLY A 319 -13.49 -6.44 22.74
C GLY A 319 -12.67 -5.30 22.15
N SER A 320 -12.52 -4.18 22.87
CA SER A 320 -11.64 -3.09 22.45
C SER A 320 -10.16 -3.49 22.51
N VAL A 321 -9.73 -4.21 23.56
CA VAL A 321 -8.38 -4.79 23.63
C VAL A 321 -8.16 -5.79 22.48
N PHE A 322 -9.14 -6.66 22.22
CA PHE A 322 -9.05 -7.66 21.16
C PHE A 322 -8.94 -7.01 19.78
N GLY A 323 -9.75 -5.97 19.52
CA GLY A 323 -9.65 -5.20 18.28
C GLY A 323 -8.30 -4.50 18.13
N GLN A 324 -7.73 -3.92 19.20
CA GLN A 324 -6.38 -3.36 19.17
C GLN A 324 -5.31 -4.41 18.87
N LEU A 325 -5.43 -5.62 19.44
CA LEU A 325 -4.56 -6.75 19.11
C LEU A 325 -4.67 -7.14 17.64
N ILE A 326 -5.89 -7.22 17.10
CA ILE A 326 -6.11 -7.55 15.69
C ILE A 326 -5.51 -6.48 14.77
N ILE A 327 -5.72 -5.20 15.09
CA ILE A 327 -5.18 -4.08 14.32
C ILE A 327 -3.66 -4.09 14.36
N SER A 328 -3.06 -4.23 15.54
CA SER A 328 -1.60 -4.21 15.71
C SER A 328 -0.91 -5.41 15.05
N GLN A 329 -1.50 -6.61 15.14
CA GLN A 329 -0.90 -7.84 14.60
C GLN A 329 -1.18 -8.03 13.10
N TYR A 330 -2.39 -7.69 12.63
CA TYR A 330 -2.85 -8.03 11.28
C TYR A 330 -3.08 -6.81 10.37
N GLY A 331 -2.92 -5.58 10.88
CA GLY A 331 -3.09 -4.36 10.10
C GLY A 331 -4.54 -4.07 9.69
N TRP A 332 -5.51 -4.61 10.44
CA TRP A 332 -6.94 -4.33 10.25
C TRP A 332 -7.26 -2.89 10.70
N ARG A 333 -8.50 -2.45 10.54
CA ARG A 333 -8.93 -1.09 10.95
C ARG A 333 -10.31 -1.06 11.58
N TRP A 334 -10.52 -0.13 12.50
CA TRP A 334 -11.84 0.12 13.08
C TRP A 334 -12.80 0.69 12.04
N MET A 335 -13.99 0.11 11.96
CA MET A 335 -15.08 0.56 11.10
C MET A 335 -16.41 0.44 11.85
N TYR A 336 -17.30 1.40 11.64
CA TYR A 336 -18.69 1.26 12.02
C TYR A 336 -19.41 0.63 10.83
N ILE A 337 -19.94 -0.58 11.01
CA ILE A 337 -20.60 -1.34 9.95
C ILE A 337 -22.06 -1.54 10.33
N THR A 338 -22.95 -1.04 9.49
CA THR A 338 -24.39 -1.23 9.57
C THR A 338 -24.79 -2.36 8.65
N VAL A 339 -25.50 -3.36 9.17
CA VAL A 339 -26.08 -4.46 8.38
C VAL A 339 -27.58 -4.45 8.66
N ASP A 340 -28.40 -4.24 7.63
CA ASP A 340 -29.87 -4.16 7.76
C ASP A 340 -30.35 -3.15 8.81
N GLY A 341 -29.65 -2.01 8.94
CA GLY A 341 -29.96 -0.97 9.92
C GLY A 341 -29.35 -1.19 11.32
N GLU A 342 -28.74 -2.34 11.60
CA GLU A 342 -28.04 -2.59 12.86
C GLU A 342 -26.54 -2.27 12.73
N GLY A 343 -26.12 -1.19 13.39
CA GLY A 343 -24.74 -0.72 13.42
C GLY A 343 -23.91 -1.38 14.51
N SER A 344 -22.67 -1.74 14.20
CA SER A 344 -21.71 -2.28 15.16
C SER A 344 -20.31 -1.76 14.89
N ILE A 345 -19.54 -1.52 15.96
CA ILE A 345 -18.10 -1.26 15.85
C ILE A 345 -17.40 -2.58 15.56
N CYS A 346 -16.66 -2.61 14.45
CA CYS A 346 -15.98 -3.78 13.95
C CYS A 346 -14.50 -3.46 13.69
N VAL A 347 -13.66 -4.50 13.70
CA VAL A 347 -12.37 -4.44 13.00
C VAL A 347 -12.53 -5.10 11.64
N GLN A 348 -12.13 -4.43 10.58
CA GLN A 348 -12.25 -4.88 9.19
C GLN A 348 -10.87 -5.23 8.63
N SER A 349 -10.79 -6.35 7.90
CA SER A 349 -9.58 -6.77 7.20
C SER A 349 -9.18 -5.78 6.11
N PRO A 350 -7.88 -5.69 5.77
CA PRO A 350 -7.40 -4.79 4.72
C PRO A 350 -8.12 -4.97 3.37
N ASP A 351 -8.40 -6.22 3.00
CA ASP A 351 -9.11 -6.59 1.76
C ASP A 351 -10.62 -6.34 1.81
N LYS A 352 -11.15 -5.83 2.94
CA LYS A 352 -12.56 -5.56 3.23
C LYS A 352 -13.47 -6.79 3.15
N ARG A 353 -12.91 -8.00 3.08
CA ARG A 353 -13.67 -9.25 2.97
C ARG A 353 -14.12 -9.80 4.30
N PHE A 354 -13.42 -9.46 5.37
CA PHE A 354 -13.71 -9.96 6.71
C PHE A 354 -13.93 -8.79 7.66
N ALA A 355 -14.87 -8.96 8.58
CA ALA A 355 -15.09 -8.02 9.67
C ALA A 355 -15.33 -8.80 10.96
N CYS A 356 -14.65 -8.45 12.04
CA CYS A 356 -14.91 -9.01 13.35
C CYS A 356 -15.69 -8.00 14.18
N LYS A 357 -16.92 -8.36 14.58
CA LYS A 357 -17.73 -7.60 15.53
C LYS A 357 -17.19 -7.84 16.94
N VAL A 358 -16.02 -7.30 17.25
CA VAL A 358 -15.23 -7.69 18.43
C VAL A 358 -15.98 -7.57 19.76
N HIS A 359 -16.80 -6.53 19.94
CA HIS A 359 -17.62 -6.38 21.15
C HIS A 359 -18.71 -7.45 21.21
N ASN A 360 -19.42 -7.69 20.10
CA ASN A 360 -20.44 -8.74 20.02
C ASN A 360 -19.83 -10.15 20.18
N TYR A 361 -18.64 -10.37 19.64
CA TYR A 361 -17.90 -11.62 19.78
C TYR A 361 -17.55 -11.89 21.24
N LEU A 362 -16.94 -10.92 21.92
CA LEU A 362 -16.61 -11.04 23.34
C LEU A 362 -17.87 -11.16 24.20
N TYR A 363 -18.93 -10.41 23.88
CA TYR A 363 -20.22 -10.55 24.55
C TYR A 363 -20.77 -11.97 24.42
N SER A 364 -20.73 -12.54 23.21
CA SER A 364 -21.13 -13.94 22.98
C SER A 364 -20.26 -14.92 23.77
N LEU A 365 -18.94 -14.73 23.81
CA LEU A 365 -18.06 -15.58 24.60
C LEU A 365 -18.36 -15.52 26.10
N LEU A 366 -18.73 -14.35 26.62
CA LEU A 366 -18.99 -14.13 28.05
C LEU A 366 -20.40 -14.55 28.50
N THR A 367 -21.37 -14.59 27.59
CA THR A 367 -22.79 -14.80 27.93
C THR A 367 -23.36 -16.14 27.46
N THR A 368 -22.64 -16.86 26.61
CA THR A 368 -23.07 -18.16 26.09
C THR A 368 -22.17 -19.32 26.55
N ASP A 369 -22.63 -20.55 26.34
CA ASP A 369 -21.86 -21.77 26.62
C ASP A 369 -20.74 -22.03 25.59
N ARG A 370 -20.64 -21.21 24.53
CA ARG A 370 -19.67 -21.33 23.45
C ARG A 370 -18.24 -21.46 23.94
N THR A 371 -17.50 -22.46 23.47
CA THR A 371 -16.07 -22.65 23.79
C THR A 371 -15.25 -21.39 23.53
N ASN A 372 -14.39 -21.03 24.48
CA ASN A 372 -13.48 -19.89 24.32
C ASN A 372 -12.44 -20.20 23.22
N ASN A 373 -12.72 -19.71 22.02
CA ASN A 373 -11.86 -19.84 20.85
C ASN A 373 -11.11 -18.54 20.53
N LEU A 374 -10.98 -17.62 21.49
CA LEU A 374 -10.40 -16.29 21.28
C LEU A 374 -9.00 -16.33 20.65
N LYS A 375 -8.08 -17.13 21.23
CA LYS A 375 -6.73 -17.31 20.68
C LYS A 375 -6.75 -18.02 19.33
N LEU A 376 -7.64 -19.00 19.16
CA LEU A 376 -7.74 -19.74 17.90
C LEU A 376 -8.22 -18.83 16.77
N LEU A 377 -9.29 -18.06 17.00
CA LEU A 377 -9.79 -17.07 16.06
C LEU A 377 -8.69 -16.07 15.71
N PHE A 378 -7.98 -15.54 16.72
CA PHE A 378 -6.86 -14.63 16.53
C PHE A 378 -5.80 -15.22 15.60
N ASN A 379 -5.32 -16.45 15.87
CA ASN A 379 -4.29 -17.09 15.05
C ASN A 379 -4.76 -17.39 13.63
N MET A 380 -6.02 -17.80 13.46
CA MET A 380 -6.62 -18.11 12.17
C MET A 380 -6.75 -16.88 11.25
N LEU A 381 -6.65 -15.65 11.78
CA LEU A 381 -6.69 -14.44 10.95
C LEU A 381 -5.55 -14.41 9.91
N THR A 382 -4.43 -15.11 10.17
CA THR A 382 -3.31 -15.26 9.22
C THR A 382 -3.68 -16.13 8.01
N ASP A 383 -4.50 -17.16 8.24
CA ASP A 383 -4.79 -18.23 7.29
C ASP A 383 -6.17 -18.09 6.62
N LEU A 384 -6.83 -16.94 6.78
CA LEU A 384 -8.11 -16.66 6.12
C LEU A 384 -7.91 -16.79 4.60
N ASP A 385 -8.62 -17.79 4.04
CA ASP A 385 -8.43 -18.28 2.68
C ASP A 385 -8.63 -17.17 1.62
N LYS A 386 -7.50 -16.70 1.08
CA LYS A 386 -7.42 -15.65 0.05
C LYS A 386 -7.95 -16.10 -1.32
N THR A 387 -8.31 -17.39 -1.48
CA THR A 387 -8.79 -17.96 -2.75
C THR A 387 -10.30 -17.94 -2.95
N ARG A 388 -11.09 -17.57 -1.93
CA ARG A 388 -12.55 -17.52 -2.03
C ARG A 388 -13.04 -16.33 -2.87
N THR A 389 -13.79 -16.63 -3.93
CA THR A 389 -14.46 -15.71 -4.86
C THR A 389 -15.84 -15.24 -4.39
N GLN A 390 -16.11 -15.22 -3.08
CA GLN A 390 -17.38 -14.68 -2.59
C GLN A 390 -17.32 -13.15 -2.51
N SER A 391 -18.28 -12.51 -3.17
CA SER A 391 -18.49 -11.06 -3.21
C SER A 391 -19.13 -10.49 -1.94
N GLN A 392 -19.23 -11.27 -0.85
CA GLN A 392 -19.90 -10.89 0.40
C GLN A 392 -18.90 -10.76 1.55
N MET A 393 -19.11 -9.75 2.39
CA MET A 393 -18.34 -9.56 3.63
C MET A 393 -18.68 -10.67 4.63
N ILE A 394 -17.65 -11.32 5.16
CA ILE A 394 -17.75 -12.40 6.14
C ILE A 394 -17.56 -11.80 7.54
N PHE A 395 -18.59 -11.93 8.38
CA PHE A 395 -18.48 -11.57 9.78
C PHE A 395 -17.84 -12.72 10.57
N LEU A 396 -16.69 -12.44 11.19
CA LEU A 396 -15.97 -13.35 12.06
C LEU A 396 -16.52 -13.24 13.47
N ASN A 397 -17.19 -14.30 13.89
CA ASN A 397 -17.80 -14.42 15.21
C ASN A 397 -17.33 -15.69 15.87
#